data_AF-A0A7R9LRP1-F1
#
_entry.id   AF-A0A7R9LRP1-F1
#
_cell.length_a   1.000
_cell.length_b   1.000
_cell.length_c   1.000
_cell.angle_alpha   90.00
_cell.angle_beta   90.00
_cell.angle_gamma   90.00
#
_symmetry.space_group_name_H-M   'P 1'
#
loop_
_entity.id
_entity.type
_entity.pdbx_description
1 polymer ?
#
loop_
_entity_poly.entity_id
_entity_poly.type
_entity_poly.pdbx_seq_one_letter_code
_entity_poly.pdbx_strand_id
1 'polypeptide(L)'
;MEALEDTWRNLQKIIQERDVELAKEYQRQEENDRLRREFAKYANAFHHWITETRSSMMEGSGTLEAQLDATRRKAADVRAKRSDLKKIEDLGATLEEHLILDNRYTEHSTVGLAQQWDQLDQLGMRMQHNLEQQIQARNQSGVSEDALKEFSMMFKHFDKDKSGRLNHQEFKSCL
;
A
#
# COMPACT_ATOMS: atom_id res chain seq x y z
N MET A 1 -34.29 -33.35 51.86
CA MET A 1 -34.95 -33.60 50.55
C MET A 1 -35.23 -32.28 49.85
N GLU A 2 -35.89 -31.32 50.49
CA GLU A 2 -36.16 -29.97 49.96
C GLU A 2 -34.92 -29.22 49.43
N ALA A 3 -33.84 -29.16 50.23
CA ALA A 3 -32.58 -28.54 49.79
C ALA A 3 -31.94 -29.19 48.56
N LEU A 4 -32.23 -30.47 48.27
CA LEU A 4 -31.69 -31.18 47.10
C LEU A 4 -32.56 -30.92 45.85
N GLU A 5 -33.85 -30.70 46.03
CA GLU A 5 -34.76 -30.28 44.96
C GLU A 5 -34.51 -28.83 44.56
N ASP A 6 -34.23 -27.95 45.52
CA ASP A 6 -33.88 -26.55 45.26
C ASP A 6 -32.56 -26.42 44.52
N THR A 7 -31.53 -27.19 44.91
CA THR A 7 -30.25 -27.20 44.20
C THR A 7 -30.39 -27.75 42.79
N TRP A 8 -31.23 -28.78 42.58
CA TRP A 8 -31.52 -29.32 41.26
C TRP A 8 -32.22 -28.30 40.35
N ARG A 9 -33.25 -27.60 40.86
CA ARG A 9 -33.93 -26.53 40.12
C ARG A 9 -32.98 -25.39 39.76
N ASN A 10 -32.12 -25.00 40.70
CA ASN A 10 -31.11 -23.98 40.45
C ASN A 10 -30.10 -24.41 39.38
N LEU A 11 -29.65 -25.67 39.40
CA LEU A 11 -28.77 -26.22 38.37
C LEU A 11 -29.42 -26.16 36.98
N GLN A 12 -30.68 -26.57 36.85
CA GLN A 12 -31.41 -26.50 35.58
C GLN A 12 -31.51 -25.06 35.06
N LYS A 13 -31.76 -24.10 35.96
CA LYS A 13 -31.78 -22.68 35.62
C LYS A 13 -30.42 -22.19 35.12
N ILE A 14 -29.34 -22.49 35.84
CA ILE A 14 -27.97 -22.09 35.45
C ILE A 14 -27.59 -22.68 34.09
N ILE A 15 -27.99 -23.92 33.80
CA ILE A 15 -27.73 -24.55 32.49
C ILE A 15 -28.43 -23.76 31.37
N GLN A 16 -29.71 -23.42 31.54
CA GLN A 16 -30.45 -22.64 30.55
C GLN A 16 -29.87 -21.23 30.36
N GLU A 17 -29.47 -20.55 31.44
CA GLU A 17 -28.81 -19.24 31.38
C GLU A 17 -27.49 -19.34 30.61
N ARG A 18 -26.69 -20.38 30.88
CA ARG A 18 -25.43 -20.63 30.18
C ARG A 18 -25.63 -20.92 28.69
N ASP A 19 -26.64 -21.69 28.30
CA ASP A 19 -26.93 -21.97 26.89
C ASP A 19 -27.26 -20.68 26.12
N VAL A 20 -28.01 -19.76 26.76
CA VAL A 20 -28.31 -18.44 26.18
C VAL A 20 -27.04 -17.58 26.04
N GLU A 21 -26.17 -17.57 27.04
CA GLU A 21 -24.89 -16.85 26.98
C GLU A 21 -23.97 -17.41 25.89
N LEU A 22 -23.87 -18.74 25.77
CA LEU A 22 -23.09 -19.40 24.73
C LEU A 22 -23.61 -19.08 23.33
N ALA A 23 -24.93 -19.07 23.14
CA ALA A 23 -25.53 -18.71 21.86
C ALA A 23 -25.23 -17.24 21.47
N LYS A 24 -25.27 -16.32 22.44
CA LYS A 24 -24.91 -14.90 22.22
C LYS A 24 -23.43 -14.75 21.85
N GLU A 25 -22.54 -15.41 22.58
CA GLU A 25 -21.11 -15.33 22.30
C GLU A 25 -20.76 -15.99 20.96
N TYR A 26 -21.43 -17.10 20.60
CA TYR A 26 -21.27 -17.72 19.29
C TYR A 26 -21.62 -16.75 18.15
N GLN A 27 -22.77 -16.07 18.23
CA GLN A 27 -23.17 -15.07 17.24
C GLN A 27 -22.19 -13.89 17.17
N ARG A 28 -21.69 -13.44 18.32
CA ARG A 28 -20.66 -12.41 18.37
C ARG A 28 -19.38 -12.85 17.65
N GLN A 29 -18.94 -14.09 17.84
CA GLN A 29 -17.74 -14.62 17.17
C GLN A 29 -17.94 -14.78 15.66
N GLU A 30 -19.13 -15.17 15.20
CA GLU A 30 -19.45 -15.20 13.77
C GLU A 30 -19.37 -13.81 13.13
N GLU A 31 -19.96 -12.79 13.76
CA GLU A 31 -19.91 -11.42 13.25
C GLU A 31 -18.47 -10.87 13.29
N ASN A 32 -17.72 -11.15 14.35
CA ASN A 32 -16.30 -10.78 14.43
C ASN A 32 -15.47 -11.44 13.31
N ASP A 33 -15.71 -12.71 12.99
CA ASP A 33 -15.02 -13.39 11.87
C ASP A 33 -15.40 -12.77 10.51
N ARG A 34 -16.67 -12.39 10.35
CA ARG A 34 -17.15 -11.68 9.15
C ARG A 34 -16.43 -10.35 8.96
N LEU A 35 -16.33 -9.53 10.01
CA LEU A 35 -15.60 -8.26 9.99
C LEU A 35 -14.11 -8.47 9.63
N ARG A 36 -13.46 -9.48 10.22
CA ARG A 36 -12.07 -9.83 9.89
C ARG A 36 -11.90 -10.14 8.41
N ARG A 37 -12.78 -10.97 7.84
CA ARG A 37 -12.72 -11.32 6.40
C ARG A 37 -12.98 -10.12 5.51
N GLU A 38 -13.91 -9.25 5.89
CA GLU A 38 -14.24 -8.06 5.11
C GLU A 38 -13.04 -7.11 5.08
N PHE A 39 -12.47 -6.77 6.23
CA PHE A 39 -11.25 -5.96 6.31
C PHE A 39 -10.12 -6.57 5.46
N ALA A 40 -9.86 -7.87 5.63
CA ALA A 40 -8.78 -8.55 4.93
C ALA A 40 -8.95 -8.52 3.41
N LYS A 41 -10.18 -8.66 2.91
CA LYS A 41 -10.47 -8.56 1.48
C LYS A 41 -10.05 -7.20 0.92
N TYR A 42 -10.42 -6.10 1.55
CA TYR A 42 -10.06 -4.77 1.09
C TYR A 42 -8.57 -4.47 1.29
N ALA A 43 -8.02 -4.85 2.44
CA ALA A 43 -6.60 -4.68 2.78
C ALA A 43 -5.68 -5.38 1.77
N ASN A 44 -5.92 -6.66 1.48
CA ASN A 44 -5.11 -7.45 0.55
C ASN A 44 -5.21 -6.90 -0.89
N ALA A 45 -6.42 -6.55 -1.33
CA ALA A 45 -6.63 -5.97 -2.66
C ALA A 45 -5.92 -4.62 -2.82
N PHE A 46 -5.99 -3.77 -1.79
CA PHE A 46 -5.33 -2.46 -1.79
C PHE A 46 -3.81 -2.58 -1.76
N HIS A 47 -3.27 -3.48 -0.93
CA HIS A 47 -1.83 -3.76 -0.89
C HIS A 47 -1.28 -4.23 -2.25
N HIS A 48 -2.00 -5.16 -2.88
CA HIS A 48 -1.64 -5.67 -4.19
C HIS A 48 -1.61 -4.53 -5.23
N TRP A 49 -2.66 -3.71 -5.25
CA TRP A 49 -2.74 -2.55 -6.14
C TRP A 49 -1.62 -1.53 -5.89
N ILE A 50 -1.25 -1.24 -4.63
CA ILE A 50 -0.09 -0.37 -4.30
C ILE A 50 1.18 -0.94 -4.91
N THR A 51 1.42 -2.24 -4.71
CA THR A 51 2.65 -2.92 -5.15
C THR A 51 2.77 -2.93 -6.67
N GLU A 52 1.68 -3.26 -7.38
CA GLU A 52 1.63 -3.22 -8.85
C GLU A 52 1.82 -1.81 -9.39
N THR A 53 1.13 -0.83 -8.81
CA THR A 53 1.23 0.57 -9.24
C THR A 53 2.66 1.07 -9.06
N ARG A 54 3.29 0.75 -7.92
CA ARG A 54 4.69 1.09 -7.65
C ARG A 54 5.64 0.46 -8.69
N SER A 55 5.50 -0.83 -8.99
CA SER A 55 6.33 -1.49 -10.01
C SER A 55 6.17 -0.82 -11.36
N SER A 56 4.92 -0.60 -11.76
CA SER A 56 4.59 -0.01 -13.05
C SER A 56 5.11 1.43 -13.18
N MET A 57 5.17 2.22 -12.10
CA MET A 57 5.76 3.56 -12.12
C MET A 57 7.28 3.53 -12.38
N MET A 58 7.97 2.47 -11.97
CA MET A 58 9.42 2.31 -12.16
C MET A 58 9.79 1.83 -13.57
N GLU A 59 8.88 1.18 -14.29
CA GLU A 59 9.10 0.59 -15.62
C GLU A 59 8.94 1.59 -16.78
N GLY A 60 9.18 2.89 -16.55
CA GLY A 60 9.02 3.94 -17.56
C GLY A 60 9.90 3.74 -18.80
N SER A 61 9.31 3.82 -19.98
CA SER A 61 10.00 3.83 -21.28
C SER A 61 9.43 4.93 -22.19
N GLY A 62 10.19 5.35 -23.20
CA GLY A 62 9.80 6.43 -24.12
C GLY A 62 10.45 7.78 -23.78
N THR A 63 9.95 8.84 -24.41
CA THR A 63 10.46 10.22 -24.23
C THR A 63 10.14 10.76 -22.83
N LEU A 64 10.87 11.80 -22.40
CA LEU A 64 10.66 12.42 -21.09
C LEU A 64 9.23 12.96 -20.94
N GLU A 65 8.67 13.52 -22.01
CA GLU A 65 7.28 14.01 -22.06
C GLU A 65 6.27 12.87 -21.88
N ALA A 66 6.46 11.76 -22.59
CA ALA A 66 5.58 10.60 -22.48
C ALA A 66 5.63 9.99 -21.07
N GLN A 67 6.83 9.91 -20.48
CA GLN A 67 7.02 9.46 -19.10
C GLN A 67 6.36 10.42 -18.10
N LEU A 68 6.45 11.73 -18.32
CA LEU A 68 5.84 12.73 -17.44
C LEU A 68 4.31 12.62 -17.46
N ASP A 69 3.72 12.52 -18.65
CA ASP A 69 2.27 12.36 -18.80
C ASP A 69 1.77 11.03 -18.20
N ALA A 70 2.51 9.94 -18.39
CA ALA A 70 2.18 8.65 -17.76
C ALA A 70 2.25 8.73 -16.24
N THR A 71 3.27 9.40 -15.69
CA THR A 71 3.45 9.58 -14.24
C THR A 71 2.36 10.47 -13.65
N ARG A 72 1.93 11.52 -14.36
CA ARG A 72 0.81 12.39 -13.95
C ARG A 72 -0.50 11.63 -13.87
N ARG A 73 -0.80 10.79 -14.88
CA ARG A 73 -2.00 9.93 -14.87
C ARG A 73 -1.99 8.97 -13.69
N LYS A 74 -0.89 8.25 -13.48
CA LYS A 74 -0.76 7.33 -12.34
C LYS A 74 -0.88 8.03 -10.99
N ALA A 75 -0.31 9.22 -10.82
CA ALA A 75 -0.47 9.98 -9.59
C ALA A 75 -1.92 10.43 -9.35
N ALA A 76 -2.66 10.77 -10.42
CA ALA A 76 -4.09 11.05 -10.29
C ALA A 76 -4.86 9.80 -9.84
N ASP A 77 -4.55 8.63 -10.40
CA ASP A 77 -5.15 7.35 -9.99
C ASP A 77 -4.84 7.03 -8.52
N VAL A 78 -3.59 7.26 -8.09
CA VAL A 78 -3.17 7.08 -6.70
C VAL A 78 -3.97 7.95 -5.75
N ARG A 79 -4.21 9.22 -6.10
CA ARG A 79 -5.04 10.13 -5.30
C ARG A 79 -6.50 9.72 -5.28
N ALA A 80 -7.05 9.23 -6.39
CA ALA A 80 -8.43 8.74 -6.46
C ALA A 80 -8.66 7.52 -5.54
N LYS A 81 -7.63 6.70 -5.36
CA LYS A 81 -7.63 5.53 -4.46
C LYS A 81 -7.63 5.87 -2.97
N ARG A 82 -7.60 7.16 -2.60
CA ARG A 82 -7.82 7.60 -1.21
C ARG A 82 -9.17 7.14 -0.64
N SER A 83 -10.19 7.02 -1.49
CA SER A 83 -11.51 6.52 -1.08
C SER A 83 -11.48 5.06 -0.61
N ASP A 84 -10.70 4.22 -1.29
CA ASP A 84 -10.50 2.82 -0.88
C ASP A 84 -9.73 2.73 0.44
N LEU A 85 -8.70 3.57 0.62
CA LEU A 85 -7.98 3.67 1.90
C LEU A 85 -8.92 4.09 3.03
N LYS A 86 -9.79 5.08 2.80
CA LYS A 86 -10.77 5.54 3.79
C LYS A 86 -11.70 4.41 4.24
N LYS A 87 -12.14 3.56 3.31
CA LYS A 87 -12.96 2.39 3.63
C LYS A 87 -12.22 1.38 4.52
N ILE A 88 -10.93 1.18 4.27
CA ILE A 88 -10.08 0.31 5.11
C ILE A 88 -9.92 0.92 6.51
N GLU A 89 -9.73 2.24 6.60
CA GLU A 89 -9.69 2.95 7.89
C GLU A 89 -10.98 2.80 8.69
N ASP A 90 -12.14 2.95 8.03
CA ASP A 90 -13.45 2.80 8.67
C ASP A 90 -13.68 1.37 9.17
N LEU A 91 -13.35 0.35 8.36
CA LEU A 91 -13.40 -1.05 8.78
C LEU A 91 -12.42 -1.36 9.91
N GLY A 92 -11.22 -0.77 9.88
CA GLY A 92 -10.24 -0.89 10.93
C GLY A 92 -10.74 -0.32 12.26
N ALA A 93 -11.39 0.85 12.23
CA ALA A 93 -12.02 1.44 13.41
C ALA A 93 -13.14 0.54 13.96
N THR A 94 -13.98 -0.05 13.09
CA THR A 94 -15.01 -1.00 13.52
C THR A 94 -14.40 -2.25 14.19
N LEU A 95 -13.29 -2.77 13.69
CA LEU A 95 -12.59 -3.89 14.33
C LEU A 95 -12.07 -3.50 15.73
N GLU A 96 -11.47 -2.33 15.87
CA GLU A 96 -10.97 -1.80 17.14
C GLU A 96 -12.11 -1.58 18.16
N GLU A 97 -13.24 -1.02 17.72
CA GLU A 97 -14.45 -0.86 18.55
C GLU A 97 -14.98 -2.20 19.07
N HIS A 98 -14.88 -3.26 18.27
CA HIS A 98 -15.23 -4.64 18.65
C HIS A 98 -14.13 -5.36 19.46
N LEU A 99 -13.01 -4.68 19.77
CA LEU A 99 -11.82 -5.23 20.43
C LEU A 99 -11.18 -6.39 19.67
N ILE A 100 -11.27 -6.37 18.34
CA ILE A 100 -10.65 -7.34 17.45
C ILE A 100 -9.28 -6.80 17.04
N LEU A 101 -8.23 -7.31 17.67
CA LEU A 101 -6.85 -6.84 17.46
C LEU A 101 -6.04 -7.73 16.53
N ASP A 102 -6.55 -8.91 16.21
CA ASP A 102 -5.91 -9.90 15.35
C ASP A 102 -6.76 -10.22 14.12
N ASN A 103 -6.10 -10.43 12.99
CA ASN A 103 -6.76 -10.86 11.77
C ASN A 103 -5.95 -11.94 11.05
N ARG A 104 -6.40 -13.19 11.12
CA ARG A 104 -5.75 -14.34 10.47
C ARG A 104 -5.81 -14.32 8.93
N TYR A 105 -6.61 -13.43 8.33
CA TYR A 105 -6.84 -13.39 6.88
C TYR A 105 -5.97 -12.35 6.15
N THR A 106 -5.26 -11.50 6.89
CA THR A 106 -4.33 -10.52 6.33
C THR A 106 -3.23 -10.17 7.33
N GLU A 107 -2.03 -9.93 6.85
CA GLU A 107 -0.92 -9.39 7.64
C GLU A 107 -0.84 -7.86 7.57
N HIS A 108 -1.70 -7.22 6.77
CA HIS A 108 -1.68 -5.79 6.52
C HIS A 108 -2.55 -5.05 7.53
N SER A 109 -1.96 -4.09 8.25
CA SER A 109 -2.68 -3.19 9.14
C SER A 109 -3.13 -1.91 8.44
N THR A 110 -4.16 -1.25 8.97
CA THR A 110 -4.64 0.05 8.49
C THR A 110 -3.50 1.07 8.40
N VAL A 111 -2.71 1.19 9.48
CA VAL A 111 -1.58 2.12 9.54
C VAL A 111 -0.50 1.76 8.52
N GLY A 112 -0.20 0.46 8.35
CA GLY A 112 0.78 0.00 7.37
C GLY A 112 0.37 0.32 5.93
N LEU A 113 -0.91 0.14 5.59
CA LEU A 113 -1.44 0.46 4.26
C LEU A 113 -1.47 1.97 3.99
N ALA A 114 -1.87 2.77 4.98
CA ALA A 114 -1.84 4.23 4.88
C ALA A 114 -0.42 4.73 4.59
N GLN A 115 0.57 4.23 5.33
CA GLN A 115 1.98 4.58 5.11
C GLN A 115 2.47 4.16 3.72
N GLN A 116 2.14 2.95 3.26
CA GLN A 116 2.53 2.49 1.93
C GLN A 116 1.90 3.33 0.80
N TRP A 117 0.65 3.76 0.97
CA TRP A 117 -0.04 4.65 0.05
C TRP A 117 0.59 6.05 0.03
N ASP A 118 0.86 6.65 1.20
CA ASP A 118 1.54 7.95 1.31
C ASP A 118 2.91 7.92 0.61
N GLN A 119 3.68 6.84 0.81
CA GLN A 119 4.96 6.65 0.14
C GLN A 119 4.83 6.56 -1.39
N LEU A 120 3.74 5.95 -1.89
CA LEU A 120 3.46 5.86 -3.32
C LEU A 120 3.08 7.21 -3.91
N ASP A 121 2.24 8.01 -3.23
CA ASP A 121 1.89 9.36 -3.67
C ASP A 121 3.13 10.28 -3.69
N GLN A 122 3.95 10.24 -2.65
CA GLN A 122 5.23 10.97 -2.60
C GLN A 122 6.21 10.53 -3.68
N LEU A 123 6.25 9.23 -4.00
CA LEU A 123 7.05 8.73 -5.12
C LEU A 123 6.59 9.37 -6.44
N GLY A 124 5.28 9.39 -6.71
CA GLY A 124 4.73 10.04 -7.89
C GLY A 124 5.08 11.51 -8.00
N MET A 125 5.00 12.25 -6.89
CA MET A 125 5.43 13.66 -6.86
C MET A 125 6.91 13.84 -7.21
N ARG A 126 7.80 13.04 -6.59
CA ARG A 126 9.24 13.12 -6.86
C ARG A 126 9.58 12.77 -8.31
N MET A 127 8.93 11.76 -8.88
CA MET A 127 9.12 11.37 -10.27
C MET A 127 8.68 12.47 -11.24
N GLN A 128 7.52 13.08 -11.03
CA GLN A 128 7.06 14.20 -11.85
C GLN A 128 8.04 15.37 -11.79
N HIS A 129 8.44 15.77 -10.58
CA HIS A 129 9.38 16.86 -10.40
C HIS A 129 10.73 16.59 -11.08
N ASN A 130 11.25 15.38 -10.96
CA ASN A 130 12.51 15.00 -11.59
C ASN A 130 12.42 15.04 -13.12
N LEU A 131 11.33 14.54 -13.70
CA LEU A 131 11.10 14.59 -15.16
C LEU A 131 10.94 16.03 -15.66
N GLU A 132 10.20 16.87 -14.95
CA GLU A 132 10.06 18.30 -15.28
C GLU A 132 11.41 19.03 -15.28
N GLN A 133 12.25 18.78 -14.27
CA GLN A 133 13.61 19.33 -14.21
C GLN A 133 14.49 18.85 -15.38
N GLN A 134 14.41 17.56 -15.74
CA GLN A 134 15.17 17.02 -16.87
C GLN A 134 14.73 17.66 -18.20
N ILE A 135 13.42 17.81 -18.43
CA ILE A 135 12.87 18.47 -19.62
C ILE A 135 13.32 19.94 -19.68
N GLN A 136 13.25 20.65 -18.55
CA GLN A 136 13.69 22.03 -18.47
C GLN A 136 15.19 22.18 -18.77
N ALA A 137 16.03 21.31 -18.19
CA ALA A 137 17.47 21.31 -18.41
C ALA A 137 17.80 21.03 -19.89
N ARG A 138 17.10 20.09 -20.54
CA ARG A 138 17.22 19.86 -21.99
C ARG A 138 16.87 21.11 -22.79
N ASN A 139 15.72 21.73 -22.50
CA ASN A 139 15.23 22.87 -23.27
C ASN A 139 16.13 24.13 -23.09
N GLN A 140 16.78 24.28 -21.94
CA GLN A 140 17.69 25.41 -21.67
C GLN A 140 19.12 25.18 -22.17
N SER A 141 19.58 23.94 -22.25
CA SER A 141 20.96 23.61 -22.68
C SER A 141 21.18 23.71 -24.19
N GLY A 142 20.11 23.74 -25.00
CA GLY A 142 20.20 23.82 -26.46
C GLY A 142 20.80 22.56 -27.11
N VAL A 143 20.91 21.48 -26.36
CA VAL A 143 21.45 20.18 -26.79
C VAL A 143 20.33 19.35 -27.39
N SER A 144 20.56 18.75 -28.57
CA SER A 144 19.57 17.91 -29.27
C SER A 144 19.27 16.62 -28.50
N GLU A 145 18.09 16.02 -28.74
CA GLU A 145 17.67 14.78 -28.08
C GLU A 145 18.63 13.61 -28.34
N ASP A 146 19.22 13.54 -29.54
CA ASP A 146 20.22 12.54 -29.90
C ASP A 146 21.50 12.70 -29.08
N ALA A 147 21.98 13.94 -28.89
CA ALA A 147 23.17 14.20 -28.08
C ALA A 147 22.95 13.87 -26.60
N LEU A 148 21.75 14.12 -26.05
CA LEU A 148 21.39 13.73 -24.68
C LEU A 148 21.26 12.21 -24.50
N LYS A 149 20.73 11.50 -25.49
CA LYS A 149 20.70 10.03 -25.51
C LYS A 149 22.11 9.47 -25.61
N GLU A 150 22.97 10.03 -26.45
CA GLU A 150 24.37 9.66 -26.53
C GLU A 150 25.08 9.89 -25.20
N PHE A 151 24.90 11.05 -24.55
CA PHE A 151 25.47 11.30 -23.22
C PHE A 151 24.96 10.31 -22.18
N SER A 152 23.66 9.99 -22.17
CA SER A 152 23.11 8.98 -21.25
C SER A 152 23.60 7.56 -21.53
N MET A 153 23.77 7.18 -22.80
CA MET A 153 24.33 5.88 -23.18
C MET A 153 25.80 5.77 -22.82
N MET A 154 26.62 6.79 -23.13
CA MET A 154 28.02 6.86 -22.73
C MET A 154 28.14 6.83 -21.21
N PHE A 155 27.35 7.64 -20.50
CA PHE A 155 27.36 7.65 -19.04
C PHE A 155 27.06 6.26 -18.47
N LYS A 156 26.02 5.57 -18.95
CA LYS A 156 25.70 4.19 -18.51
C LYS A 156 26.76 3.17 -18.92
N HIS A 157 27.49 3.39 -20.00
CA HIS A 157 28.57 2.50 -20.43
C HIS A 157 29.79 2.59 -19.50
N PHE A 158 30.10 3.81 -19.03
CA PHE A 158 31.26 4.06 -18.18
C PHE A 158 30.95 3.96 -16.67
N ASP A 159 29.70 4.14 -16.24
CA ASP A 159 29.20 3.93 -14.87
C ASP A 159 29.02 2.42 -14.59
N LYS A 160 30.15 1.70 -14.51
CA LYS A 160 30.16 0.23 -14.40
C LYS A 160 29.57 -0.26 -13.07
N ASP A 161 29.69 0.55 -12.02
CA ASP A 161 29.18 0.24 -10.69
C ASP A 161 27.72 0.69 -10.48
N LYS A 162 27.12 1.38 -11.46
CA LYS A 162 25.77 1.95 -11.39
C LYS A 162 25.60 2.86 -10.17
N SER A 163 26.68 3.51 -9.75
CA SER A 163 26.65 4.43 -8.61
C SER A 163 25.92 5.74 -8.96
N GLY A 164 25.67 5.99 -10.26
CA GLY A 164 25.12 7.24 -10.74
C GLY A 164 26.15 8.37 -10.76
N ARG A 165 27.45 8.05 -10.65
CA ARG A 165 28.58 9.00 -10.70
C ARG A 165 29.76 8.34 -11.40
N LEU A 166 30.46 9.10 -12.26
CA LEU A 166 31.73 8.64 -12.84
C LEU A 166 32.89 9.03 -11.94
N ASN A 167 33.68 8.06 -11.49
CA ASN A 167 34.92 8.32 -10.78
C ASN A 167 35.99 8.90 -11.73
N HIS A 168 37.12 9.36 -11.19
CA HIS A 168 38.16 10.03 -11.99
C HIS A 168 38.71 9.15 -13.14
N GLN A 169 38.79 7.83 -12.96
CA GLN A 169 39.23 6.90 -14.01
C GLN A 169 38.16 6.69 -15.07
N GLU A 170 36.89 6.54 -14.68
CA GLU A 170 35.77 6.37 -15.59
C GLU A 170 35.52 7.63 -16.43
N PHE A 171 35.61 8.81 -15.80
CA PHE A 171 35.49 10.09 -16.48
C PHE A 171 36.63 10.31 -17.47
N LYS A 172 37.87 9.96 -17.09
CA LYS A 172 39.02 10.02 -18.01
C LYS A 172 38.89 9.05 -19.18
N SER A 173 38.17 7.95 -19.01
CA SER A 173 37.92 6.97 -20.07
C SER A 173 36.78 7.38 -21.01
N CYS A 174 35.95 8.34 -20.59
CA CYS A 174 34.82 8.88 -21.35
C CYS A 174 35.20 10.07 -22.25
N LEU A 175 36.36 10.69 -22.00
CA LEU A 175 36.94 11.83 -22.76
C LEU A 175 37.93 11.35 -23.82
#